data_AF-A0A3S0T9H6-F1
#
_entry.id   AF-A0A3S0T9H6-F1
#
_cell.length_a   1.000
_cell.length_b   1.000
_cell.length_c   1.000
_cell.angle_alpha   90.00
_cell.angle_beta   90.00
_cell.angle_gamma   90.00
#
_symmetry.space_group_name_H-M   'P 1'
#
loop_
_entity.id
_entity.type
_entity.pdbx_description
1 polymer ?
#
loop_
_entity_poly.entity_id
_entity_poly.type
_entity_poly.pdbx_seq_one_letter_code
_entity_poly.pdbx_strand_id
1 'polypeptide(L)'
;MADNRGVLIIGEDAVLKGEVKNGNRIEIGGYVEGGVRASDVIVHEGGKLFGTLNSENAEIRGTIQGDVRVQQLIQIKRTGQASGKIKYGRLSMEEGGELTAHVRNIPPTLAGDLDLTVPKAGVVRITTADLNALDPDDKPENLTFHISNASGGYVALSSDPARPVDAFSQANLESGIVYFAHDGSNADTARFDVEVSDISGATSGAPQTVNVAVRG
;
A
#
# COMPACT_ATOMS: atom_id res chain seq x y z
N MET A 1 36.91 2.16 28.80
CA MET A 1 37.09 2.38 27.35
C MET A 1 35.99 1.59 26.66
N ALA A 2 35.14 2.23 25.87
CA ALA A 2 34.06 1.52 25.17
C ALA A 2 34.65 0.59 24.10
N ASP A 3 34.17 -0.65 24.05
CA ASP A 3 34.58 -1.65 23.06
C ASP A 3 34.03 -1.24 21.68
N ASN A 4 34.84 -0.51 20.91
CA ASN A 4 34.43 0.09 19.62
C ASN A 4 34.57 -0.89 18.43
N ARG A 5 34.56 -2.20 18.68
CA ARG A 5 34.70 -3.21 17.61
C ARG A 5 33.47 -3.17 16.71
N GLY A 6 33.67 -2.75 15.46
CA GLY A 6 32.63 -2.75 14.44
C GLY A 6 31.75 -1.50 14.39
N VAL A 7 32.13 -0.42 15.10
CA VAL A 7 31.48 0.89 15.00
C VAL A 7 32.29 1.80 14.07
N LEU A 8 31.65 2.35 13.04
CA LEU A 8 32.21 3.43 12.24
C LEU A 8 31.57 4.75 12.66
N ILE A 9 32.39 5.76 12.95
CA ILE A 9 31.93 7.09 13.34
C ILE A 9 32.39 8.11 12.30
N ILE A 10 31.44 8.86 11.76
CA ILE A 10 31.67 9.98 10.84
C ILE A 10 31.43 11.25 11.65
N GLY A 11 32.49 11.90 12.11
CA GLY A 11 32.42 13.09 12.96
C GLY A 11 31.79 14.30 12.27
N GLU A 12 31.42 15.32 13.05
CA GLU A 12 30.64 16.50 12.60
C GLU A 12 31.29 17.26 11.41
N ASP A 13 32.61 17.37 11.39
CA ASP A 13 33.35 18.05 10.31
C ASP A 13 33.71 17.12 9.13
N ALA A 14 33.36 15.84 9.21
CA ALA A 14 33.72 14.87 8.19
C ALA A 14 32.74 14.90 7.01
N VAL A 15 33.31 14.92 5.80
CA VAL A 15 32.58 14.77 4.53
C VAL A 15 32.98 13.44 3.91
N LEU A 16 32.04 12.49 3.83
CA LEU A 16 32.24 11.21 3.17
C LEU A 16 31.47 11.20 1.85
N LYS A 17 32.16 10.92 0.75
CA LYS A 17 31.55 10.66 -0.56
C LYS A 17 31.88 9.25 -1.02
N GLY A 18 30.87 8.41 -1.22
CA GLY A 18 31.05 7.03 -1.69
C GLY A 18 30.16 6.01 -0.98
N GLU A 19 30.59 4.74 -0.99
CA GLU A 19 29.84 3.64 -0.38
C GLU A 19 30.52 3.14 0.89
N VAL A 20 29.74 3.01 1.97
CA VAL A 20 30.11 2.35 3.22
C VAL A 20 29.37 1.02 3.32
N LYS A 21 30.12 -0.08 3.34
CA LYS A 21 29.59 -1.46 3.47
C LYS A 21 30.15 -2.12 4.72
N ASN A 22 29.42 -3.11 5.24
CA ASN A 22 29.89 -4.02 6.29
C ASN A 22 30.07 -3.37 7.69
N GLY A 23 29.20 -2.44 8.07
CA GLY A 23 29.13 -1.92 9.44
C GLY A 23 28.19 -2.74 10.32
N ASN A 24 28.61 -3.09 11.54
CA ASN A 24 27.65 -3.51 12.58
C ASN A 24 26.81 -2.30 13.01
N ARG A 25 27.51 -1.20 13.33
CA ARG A 25 26.90 0.08 13.69
C ARG A 25 27.61 1.24 12.99
N ILE A 26 26.86 2.17 12.42
CA ILE A 26 27.39 3.40 11.81
C ILE A 26 26.76 4.61 12.49
N GLU A 27 27.59 5.55 12.90
CA GLU A 27 27.19 6.82 13.49
C GLU A 27 27.59 7.98 12.59
N ILE A 28 26.63 8.84 12.25
CA ILE A 28 26.79 9.94 11.31
C ILE A 28 26.51 11.25 12.05
N GLY A 29 27.57 11.97 12.42
CA GLY A 29 27.50 13.36 12.90
C GLY A 29 27.80 14.39 11.81
N GLY A 30 28.58 14.01 10.78
CA GLY A 30 28.94 14.88 9.66
C GLY A 30 28.06 14.73 8.42
N TYR A 31 28.64 14.91 7.25
CA TYR A 31 27.96 14.82 5.96
C TYR A 31 28.37 13.57 5.19
N VAL A 32 27.38 12.82 4.71
CA VAL A 32 27.56 11.61 3.91
C VAL A 32 26.77 11.74 2.61
N GLU A 33 27.45 11.55 1.49
CA GLU A 33 26.85 11.48 0.16
C GLU A 33 27.20 10.14 -0.49
N GLY A 34 26.20 9.27 -0.64
CA GLY A 34 26.36 7.95 -1.26
C GLY A 34 25.58 6.85 -0.56
N GLY A 35 26.14 5.64 -0.50
CA GLY A 35 25.45 4.45 -0.03
C GLY A 35 25.94 3.98 1.34
N VAL A 36 25.02 3.77 2.28
CA VAL A 36 25.32 3.28 3.63
C VAL A 36 24.61 1.94 3.86
N ARG A 37 25.37 0.91 4.23
CA ARG A 37 24.85 -0.41 4.58
C ARG A 37 25.44 -0.92 5.90
N ALA A 38 24.59 -1.06 6.91
CA ALA A 38 24.94 -1.57 8.24
C ALA A 38 23.71 -2.13 8.97
N SER A 39 23.88 -2.93 10.02
CA SER A 39 22.74 -3.41 10.81
C SER A 39 22.06 -2.27 11.57
N ASP A 40 22.84 -1.45 12.28
CA ASP A 40 22.35 -0.26 12.99
C ASP A 40 22.94 1.03 12.43
N VAL A 41 22.09 2.03 12.16
CA VAL A 41 22.53 3.36 11.73
C VAL A 41 21.95 4.43 12.63
N ILE A 42 22.80 5.34 13.10
CA ILE A 42 22.41 6.49 13.93
C ILE A 42 22.87 7.75 13.20
N VAL A 43 21.93 8.61 12.83
CA VAL A 43 22.23 9.96 12.35
C VAL A 43 22.05 10.90 13.53
N HIS A 44 23.16 11.40 14.05
CA HIS A 44 23.18 12.34 15.16
C HIS A 44 22.61 13.70 14.74
N GLU A 45 22.35 14.55 15.73
CA GLU A 45 21.93 15.93 15.49
C GLU A 45 23.01 16.66 14.66
N GLY A 46 22.60 17.41 13.63
CA GLY A 46 23.52 18.04 12.67
C GLY A 46 24.03 17.10 11.55
N GLY A 47 23.96 15.79 11.76
CA GLY A 47 24.34 14.78 10.77
C GLY A 47 23.44 14.79 9.54
N LYS A 48 24.03 14.61 8.36
CA LYS A 48 23.34 14.62 7.07
C LYS A 48 23.71 13.41 6.24
N LEU A 49 22.70 12.67 5.80
CA LEU A 49 22.86 11.54 4.88
C LEU A 49 22.05 11.79 3.60
N PHE A 50 22.75 11.91 2.48
CA PHE A 50 22.17 12.02 1.15
C PHE A 50 22.53 10.78 0.32
N GLY A 51 21.53 10.01 -0.11
CA GLY A 51 21.74 8.84 -0.97
C GLY A 51 20.94 7.62 -0.55
N THR A 52 21.60 6.46 -0.45
CA THR A 52 20.93 5.18 -0.15
C THR A 52 21.28 4.68 1.25
N LEU A 53 20.28 4.24 2.01
CA LEU A 53 20.45 3.64 3.33
C LEU A 53 19.80 2.26 3.35
N ASN A 54 20.56 1.23 3.73
CA ASN A 54 20.03 -0.12 3.96
C ASN A 54 20.47 -0.62 5.34
N SER A 55 19.51 -0.75 6.25
CA SER A 55 19.76 -1.22 7.61
C SER A 55 18.66 -2.09 8.19
N GLU A 56 18.94 -2.74 9.32
CA GLU A 56 17.93 -3.42 10.13
C GLU A 56 17.20 -2.40 11.00
N ASN A 57 17.95 -1.56 11.71
CA ASN A 57 17.43 -0.46 12.52
C ASN A 57 18.05 0.88 12.11
N ALA A 58 17.29 1.97 12.32
CA ALA A 58 17.79 3.32 12.13
C ALA A 58 17.25 4.28 13.20
N GLU A 59 18.11 5.12 13.77
CA GLU A 59 17.74 6.22 14.65
C GLU A 59 18.13 7.56 14.04
N ILE A 60 17.14 8.42 13.81
CA ILE A 60 17.28 9.67 13.06
C ILE A 60 17.10 10.85 14.00
N ARG A 61 18.19 11.54 14.32
CA ARG A 61 18.24 12.83 15.02
C ARG A 61 18.67 13.98 14.11
N GLY A 62 19.25 13.67 12.95
CA GLY A 62 19.63 14.65 11.91
C GLY A 62 18.76 14.56 10.66
N THR A 63 19.36 14.80 9.49
CA THR A 63 18.65 14.82 8.21
C THR A 63 19.03 13.62 7.34
N ILE A 64 18.03 12.94 6.78
CA ILE A 64 18.18 11.93 5.74
C ILE A 64 17.36 12.31 4.52
N GLN A 65 17.97 12.22 3.34
CA GLN A 65 17.28 12.36 2.07
C GLN A 65 17.73 11.30 1.06
N GLY A 66 16.80 10.50 0.54
CA GLY A 66 17.06 9.57 -0.55
C GLY A 66 16.24 8.26 -0.51
N ASP A 67 16.84 7.13 -0.90
CA ASP A 67 16.19 5.80 -0.85
C ASP A 67 16.62 5.07 0.43
N VAL A 68 15.69 4.97 1.37
CA VAL A 68 15.92 4.45 2.71
C VAL A 68 15.15 3.13 2.87
N ARG A 69 15.85 2.06 3.23
CA ARG A 69 15.29 0.76 3.54
C ARG A 69 15.72 0.31 4.92
N VAL A 70 14.78 0.31 5.87
CA VAL A 70 14.98 -0.12 7.26
C VAL A 70 14.11 -1.35 7.51
N GLN A 71 14.70 -2.51 7.78
CA GLN A 71 13.92 -3.76 7.80
C GLN A 71 13.04 -3.93 9.04
N GLN A 72 13.47 -3.44 10.21
CA GLN A 72 12.81 -3.70 11.49
C GLN A 72 12.18 -2.46 12.10
N LEU A 73 12.97 -1.45 12.45
CA LEU A 73 12.50 -0.26 13.15
C LEU A 73 13.26 1.00 12.73
N ILE A 74 12.52 1.99 12.23
CA ILE A 74 13.00 3.36 12.10
C ILE A 74 12.46 4.21 13.27
N GLN A 75 13.36 4.90 13.96
CA GLN A 75 13.05 5.85 15.03
C GLN A 75 13.39 7.25 14.55
N ILE A 76 12.39 8.14 14.50
CA ILE A 76 12.61 9.55 14.19
C ILE A 76 12.46 10.33 15.49
N LYS A 77 13.58 10.85 15.97
CA LYS A 77 13.67 11.64 17.21
C LYS A 77 13.18 13.05 16.97
N ARG A 78 13.03 13.85 18.03
CA ARG A 78 12.51 15.24 17.98
C ARG A 78 13.09 16.11 16.85
N THR A 79 14.38 16.00 16.54
CA THR A 79 15.06 16.81 15.51
C THR A 79 15.24 16.07 14.18
N GLY A 80 14.81 14.82 14.12
CA GLY A 80 14.99 13.96 12.96
C GLY A 80 14.11 14.39 11.79
N GLN A 81 14.71 14.48 10.61
CA GLN A 81 14.02 14.71 9.35
C GLN A 81 14.39 13.60 8.37
N ALA A 82 13.40 12.87 7.86
CA ALA A 82 13.61 11.84 6.86
C ALA A 82 12.74 12.12 5.63
N SER A 83 13.36 12.24 4.46
CA SER A 83 12.66 12.50 3.20
C SER A 83 13.09 11.59 2.05
N GLY A 84 12.20 11.34 1.11
CA GLY A 84 12.48 10.54 -0.09
C GLY A 84 11.68 9.25 -0.14
N LYS A 85 12.23 8.18 -0.71
CA LYS A 85 11.57 6.88 -0.82
C LYS A 85 11.96 6.05 0.39
N ILE A 86 11.04 5.87 1.33
CA ILE A 86 11.33 5.28 2.63
C ILE A 86 10.50 4.01 2.80
N LYS A 87 11.17 2.87 2.90
CA LYS A 87 10.59 1.57 3.25
C LYS A 87 11.03 1.20 4.66
N TYR A 88 10.07 0.93 5.54
CA TYR A 88 10.33 0.56 6.92
C TYR A 88 9.45 -0.60 7.37
N GLY A 89 9.93 -1.41 8.31
CA GLY A 89 9.10 -2.42 8.99
C GLY A 89 8.13 -1.78 10.00
N ARG A 90 8.68 -1.10 11.00
CA ARG A 90 7.94 -0.32 12.00
C ARG A 90 8.48 1.09 12.10
N LEU A 91 7.62 2.06 12.42
CA LEU A 91 7.95 3.46 12.63
C LEU A 91 7.66 3.85 14.09
N SER A 92 8.61 4.54 14.74
CA SER A 92 8.42 5.22 16.02
C SER A 92 8.86 6.67 15.86
N MET A 93 8.00 7.63 16.17
CA MET A 93 8.28 9.05 15.99
C MET A 93 8.02 9.82 17.29
N GLU A 94 8.97 10.66 17.68
CA GLU A 94 8.83 11.58 18.80
C GLU A 94 8.19 12.90 18.36
N GLU A 95 7.58 13.62 19.30
CA GLU A 95 7.02 14.95 19.04
C GLU A 95 8.11 15.91 18.53
N GLY A 96 7.90 16.44 17.32
CA GLY A 96 8.82 17.31 16.59
C GLY A 96 9.55 16.63 15.42
N GLY A 97 9.59 15.29 15.37
CA GLY A 97 10.16 14.56 14.23
C GLY A 97 9.34 14.74 12.95
N GLU A 98 10.01 14.84 11.81
CA GLU A 98 9.37 15.02 10.49
C GLU A 98 9.71 13.87 9.54
N LEU A 99 8.69 13.33 8.88
CA LEU A 99 8.81 12.26 7.90
C LEU A 99 8.03 12.62 6.63
N THR A 100 8.74 12.77 5.51
CA THR A 100 8.16 12.99 4.18
C THR A 100 8.54 11.83 3.27
N ALA A 101 7.75 10.76 3.31
CA ALA A 101 8.00 9.54 2.55
C ALA A 101 7.15 9.43 1.29
N HIS A 102 7.77 9.04 0.18
CA HIS A 102 7.10 8.55 -1.03
C HIS A 102 6.96 7.03 -0.89
N VAL A 103 5.81 6.58 -0.38
CA VAL A 103 5.48 5.15 -0.37
C VAL A 103 5.14 4.76 -1.81
N ARG A 104 5.84 3.76 -2.36
CA ARG A 104 5.52 3.26 -3.69
C ARG A 104 4.34 2.30 -3.57
N ASN A 105 3.14 2.85 -3.67
CA ASN A 105 1.89 2.12 -3.85
C ASN A 105 1.97 1.24 -5.10
N ILE A 106 1.63 -0.04 -5.00
CA ILE A 106 1.39 -0.89 -6.18
C ILE A 106 -0.11 -0.84 -6.44
N PRO A 107 -0.58 -0.38 -7.62
CA PRO A 107 -2.00 -0.35 -7.88
C PRO A 107 -2.62 -1.76 -7.84
N PRO A 108 -3.88 -1.89 -7.42
CA PRO A 108 -4.55 -3.17 -7.37
C PRO A 108 -4.74 -3.75 -8.77
N THR A 109 -4.93 -5.06 -8.84
CA THR A 109 -5.29 -5.75 -10.08
C THR A 109 -6.65 -6.41 -9.93
N LEU A 110 -7.51 -6.21 -10.94
CA LEU A 110 -8.79 -6.91 -11.03
C LEU A 110 -8.58 -8.29 -11.67
N ALA A 111 -9.18 -9.31 -11.07
CA ALA A 111 -9.19 -10.69 -11.50
C ALA A 111 -10.61 -11.29 -11.38
N GLY A 112 -10.76 -12.55 -11.77
CA GLY A 112 -12.05 -13.23 -11.92
C GLY A 112 -12.35 -13.52 -13.39
N ASP A 113 -13.40 -14.30 -13.66
CA ASP A 113 -13.86 -14.56 -15.02
C ASP A 113 -14.81 -13.46 -15.55
N LEU A 114 -15.30 -12.58 -14.67
CA LEU A 114 -16.23 -11.48 -14.98
C LEU A 114 -17.56 -11.96 -15.60
N ASP A 115 -17.96 -13.20 -15.31
CA ASP A 115 -19.16 -13.81 -15.86
C ASP A 115 -20.09 -14.28 -14.74
N LEU A 116 -21.35 -13.84 -14.78
CA LEU A 116 -22.38 -14.20 -13.81
C LEU A 116 -23.58 -14.83 -14.51
N THR A 117 -24.37 -15.58 -13.74
CA THR A 117 -25.70 -16.04 -14.18
C THR A 117 -26.74 -15.82 -13.10
N VAL A 118 -27.83 -15.16 -13.45
CA VAL A 118 -28.91 -14.79 -12.52
C VAL A 118 -30.27 -15.25 -13.04
N PRO A 119 -31.19 -15.74 -12.18
CA PRO A 119 -32.58 -15.91 -12.57
C PRO A 119 -33.24 -14.55 -12.83
N LYS A 120 -34.19 -14.50 -13.77
CA LYS A 120 -34.98 -13.30 -14.02
C LYS A 120 -35.74 -12.90 -12.76
N ALA A 121 -35.62 -11.62 -12.41
CA ALA A 121 -36.16 -11.02 -11.18
C ALA A 121 -35.63 -11.71 -9.88
N GLY A 122 -34.53 -12.44 -10.00
CA GLY A 122 -33.85 -13.12 -8.91
C GLY A 122 -32.56 -12.41 -8.50
N VAL A 123 -31.87 -13.05 -7.57
CA VAL A 123 -30.57 -12.59 -7.06
C VAL A 123 -29.54 -13.72 -7.21
N VAL A 124 -28.29 -13.35 -7.47
CA VAL A 124 -27.14 -14.25 -7.43
C VAL A 124 -26.05 -13.64 -6.57
N ARG A 125 -25.38 -14.46 -5.76
CA ARG A 125 -24.23 -14.02 -4.98
C ARG A 125 -23.02 -13.88 -5.91
N ILE A 126 -22.32 -12.75 -5.81
CA ILE A 126 -21.03 -12.57 -6.47
C ILE A 126 -19.94 -13.20 -5.58
N THR A 127 -19.04 -13.97 -6.17
CA THR A 127 -17.99 -14.71 -5.47
C THR A 127 -16.61 -14.29 -5.94
N THR A 128 -15.57 -14.78 -5.26
CA THR A 128 -14.17 -14.54 -5.63
C THR A 128 -13.76 -15.21 -6.96
N ALA A 129 -14.60 -16.08 -7.52
CA ALA A 129 -14.40 -16.64 -8.86
C ALA A 129 -14.82 -15.64 -9.94
N ASP A 130 -15.90 -14.88 -9.69
CA ASP A 130 -16.46 -13.93 -10.64
C ASP A 130 -15.67 -12.61 -10.61
N LEU A 131 -15.33 -12.12 -9.41
CA LEU A 131 -14.56 -10.89 -9.17
C LEU A 131 -13.50 -11.14 -8.11
N ASN A 132 -12.32 -10.56 -8.22
CA ASN A 132 -11.32 -10.57 -7.17
C ASN A 132 -10.36 -9.38 -7.32
N ALA A 133 -9.94 -8.79 -6.21
CA ALA A 133 -8.91 -7.75 -6.20
C ALA A 133 -7.63 -8.29 -5.56
N LEU A 134 -6.51 -8.18 -6.28
CA LEU A 134 -5.20 -8.59 -5.79
C LEU A 134 -4.28 -7.38 -5.68
N ASP A 135 -3.78 -7.16 -4.46
CA ASP A 135 -2.86 -6.08 -4.12
C ASP A 135 -1.77 -6.58 -3.15
N PRO A 136 -0.47 -6.40 -3.43
CA PRO A 136 0.61 -6.87 -2.55
C PRO A 136 0.84 -6.02 -1.29
N ASP A 137 0.34 -4.78 -1.23
CA ASP A 137 0.58 -3.84 -0.13
C ASP A 137 -0.69 -3.37 0.60
N ASP A 138 -1.88 -3.66 0.05
CA ASP A 138 -3.16 -3.38 0.70
C ASP A 138 -3.91 -4.63 1.18
N LYS A 139 -4.69 -4.44 2.25
CA LYS A 139 -5.57 -5.48 2.80
C LYS A 139 -6.92 -5.49 2.07
N PRO A 140 -7.67 -6.62 2.10
CA PRO A 140 -9.02 -6.71 1.53
C PRO A 140 -10.00 -5.61 1.98
N GLU A 141 -9.84 -5.07 3.19
CA GLU A 141 -10.71 -4.00 3.69
C GLU A 141 -10.46 -2.64 3.00
N ASN A 142 -9.26 -2.45 2.43
CA ASN A 142 -8.83 -1.21 1.79
C ASN A 142 -8.98 -1.23 0.26
N LEU A 143 -9.39 -2.37 -0.32
CA LEU A 143 -9.63 -2.50 -1.76
C LEU A 143 -11.12 -2.33 -2.03
N THR A 144 -11.47 -1.28 -2.77
CA THR A 144 -12.86 -0.92 -3.07
C THR A 144 -13.17 -1.14 -4.54
N PHE A 145 -14.17 -1.98 -4.81
CA PHE A 145 -14.78 -2.11 -6.13
C PHE A 145 -15.76 -0.96 -6.33
N HIS A 146 -15.68 -0.29 -7.48
CA HIS A 146 -16.59 0.75 -7.93
C HIS A 146 -17.43 0.23 -9.10
N ILE A 147 -18.74 0.39 -9.00
CA ILE A 147 -19.72 -0.13 -9.95
C ILE A 147 -20.27 1.02 -10.78
N SER A 148 -20.26 0.84 -12.09
CA SER A 148 -20.79 1.83 -13.04
C SER A 148 -21.53 1.15 -14.19
N ASN A 149 -22.25 1.93 -14.99
CA ASN A 149 -22.91 1.48 -16.22
C ASN A 149 -23.80 0.21 -16.06
N ALA A 150 -24.39 0.02 -14.87
CA ALA A 150 -25.26 -1.11 -14.60
C ALA A 150 -26.52 -1.08 -15.47
N SER A 151 -26.91 -2.24 -15.99
CA SER A 151 -28.07 -2.43 -16.87
C SER A 151 -28.67 -3.83 -16.67
N GLY A 152 -30.00 -3.93 -16.64
CA GLY A 152 -30.72 -5.19 -16.39
C GLY A 152 -30.67 -5.65 -14.91
N GLY A 153 -30.19 -4.79 -14.01
CA GLY A 153 -30.05 -5.10 -12.60
C GLY A 153 -29.08 -4.16 -11.91
N TYR A 154 -28.73 -4.50 -10.67
CA TYR A 154 -27.82 -3.72 -9.84
C TYR A 154 -27.07 -4.62 -8.86
N VAL A 155 -25.93 -4.13 -8.38
CA VAL A 155 -25.19 -4.75 -7.28
C VAL A 155 -25.76 -4.26 -5.95
N ALA A 156 -25.88 -5.16 -4.97
CA ALA A 156 -26.40 -4.87 -3.64
C ALA A 156 -25.65 -5.68 -2.56
N LEU A 157 -25.80 -5.28 -1.29
CA LEU A 157 -25.31 -6.02 -0.14
C LEU A 157 -26.43 -6.83 0.51
N SER A 158 -26.10 -7.96 1.14
CA SER A 158 -27.07 -8.86 1.78
C SER A 158 -27.89 -8.22 2.89
N SER A 159 -27.39 -7.14 3.49
CA SER A 159 -28.10 -6.37 4.52
C SER A 159 -29.33 -5.65 3.98
N ASP A 160 -29.30 -5.26 2.71
CA ASP A 160 -30.42 -4.59 2.03
C ASP A 160 -30.39 -4.92 0.52
N PRO A 161 -30.81 -6.14 0.12
CA PRO A 161 -30.70 -6.59 -1.28
C PRO A 161 -31.55 -5.79 -2.29
N ALA A 162 -32.47 -4.96 -1.81
CA ALA A 162 -33.31 -4.11 -2.65
C ALA A 162 -32.68 -2.73 -2.93
N ARG A 163 -31.59 -2.39 -2.22
CA ARG A 163 -30.92 -1.11 -2.35
C ARG A 163 -29.63 -1.26 -3.15
N PRO A 164 -29.48 -0.55 -4.29
CA PRO A 164 -28.26 -0.60 -5.06
C PRO A 164 -27.09 0.03 -4.30
N VAL A 165 -25.91 -0.53 -4.49
CA VAL A 165 -24.62 0.05 -4.08
C VAL A 165 -23.79 0.35 -5.31
N ASP A 166 -23.06 1.46 -5.26
CA ASP A 166 -22.05 1.84 -6.24
C ASP A 166 -20.64 1.38 -5.84
N ALA A 167 -20.46 0.90 -4.61
CA ALA A 167 -19.19 0.35 -4.16
C ALA A 167 -19.33 -0.72 -3.06
N PHE A 168 -18.34 -1.62 -3.00
CA PHE A 168 -18.15 -2.57 -1.91
C PHE A 168 -16.67 -2.94 -1.77
N SER A 169 -16.23 -3.45 -0.62
CA SER A 169 -14.82 -3.85 -0.44
C SER A 169 -14.56 -5.31 -0.81
N GLN A 170 -13.29 -5.65 -1.10
CA GLN A 170 -12.85 -7.04 -1.25
C GLN A 170 -13.22 -7.88 -0.01
N ALA A 171 -13.12 -7.32 1.20
CA ALA A 171 -13.57 -8.01 2.41
C ALA A 171 -15.09 -8.30 2.43
N ASN A 172 -15.94 -7.45 1.84
CA ASN A 172 -17.36 -7.74 1.68
C ASN A 172 -17.59 -8.93 0.73
N LEU A 173 -16.84 -8.97 -0.37
CA LEU A 173 -16.90 -10.06 -1.35
C LEU A 173 -16.46 -11.39 -0.72
N GLU A 174 -15.34 -11.39 0.00
CA GLU A 174 -14.81 -12.56 0.72
C GLU A 174 -15.76 -13.03 1.83
N SER A 175 -16.50 -12.11 2.44
CA SER A 175 -17.54 -12.43 3.44
C SER A 175 -18.82 -12.99 2.80
N GLY A 176 -18.92 -13.01 1.47
CA GLY A 176 -20.08 -13.56 0.74
C GLY A 176 -21.35 -12.73 0.86
N ILE A 177 -21.22 -11.41 1.13
CA ILE A 177 -22.36 -10.51 1.33
C ILE A 177 -22.69 -9.64 0.12
N VAL A 178 -22.04 -9.85 -1.03
CA VAL A 178 -22.25 -9.08 -2.26
C VAL A 178 -23.10 -9.87 -3.26
N TYR A 179 -24.12 -9.23 -3.84
CA TYR A 179 -25.10 -9.85 -4.73
C TYR A 179 -25.36 -8.99 -5.96
N PHE A 180 -25.70 -9.63 -7.07
CA PHE A 180 -26.34 -8.99 -8.21
C PHE A 180 -27.84 -9.33 -8.19
N ALA A 181 -28.69 -8.30 -8.30
CA ALA A 181 -30.14 -8.42 -8.36
C ALA A 181 -30.62 -8.03 -9.76
N HIS A 182 -31.31 -8.94 -10.44
CA HIS A 182 -31.91 -8.67 -11.74
C HIS A 182 -33.21 -7.86 -11.58
N ASP A 183 -33.40 -6.82 -12.40
CA ASP A 183 -34.51 -5.87 -12.24
C ASP A 183 -35.89 -6.39 -12.72
N GLY A 184 -35.89 -7.57 -13.37
CA GLY A 184 -37.10 -8.22 -13.88
C GLY A 184 -37.47 -7.83 -15.30
N SER A 185 -36.65 -7.02 -15.96
CA SER A 185 -36.78 -6.71 -17.39
C SER A 185 -36.75 -7.99 -18.26
N ASN A 186 -37.18 -7.87 -19.51
CA ASN A 186 -37.27 -9.02 -20.42
C ASN A 186 -35.97 -9.30 -21.18
N ALA A 187 -34.87 -8.64 -20.83
CA ALA A 187 -33.58 -8.90 -21.46
C ALA A 187 -33.00 -10.23 -20.96
N ASP A 188 -32.41 -11.00 -21.86
CA ASP A 188 -31.72 -12.25 -21.51
C ASP A 188 -30.28 -11.98 -21.02
N THR A 189 -29.88 -10.70 -20.97
CA THR A 189 -28.57 -10.25 -20.49
C THR A 189 -28.69 -9.00 -19.63
N ALA A 190 -27.80 -8.92 -18.65
CA ALA A 190 -27.55 -7.77 -17.81
C ALA A 190 -26.03 -7.54 -17.73
N ARG A 191 -25.61 -6.39 -17.23
CA ARG A 191 -24.18 -6.06 -17.08
C ARG A 191 -23.95 -4.97 -16.05
N PHE A 192 -22.70 -4.82 -15.65
CA PHE A 192 -22.16 -3.63 -15.00
C PHE A 192 -20.66 -3.56 -15.27
N ASP A 193 -20.11 -2.36 -15.20
CA ASP A 193 -18.66 -2.16 -15.27
C ASP A 193 -18.08 -2.05 -13.87
N VAL A 194 -16.85 -2.51 -13.71
CA VAL A 194 -16.14 -2.53 -12.43
C VAL A 194 -14.70 -2.05 -12.55
N GLU A 195 -14.27 -1.22 -11.61
CA GLU A 195 -12.89 -0.79 -11.39
C GLU A 195 -12.58 -0.97 -9.90
N VAL A 196 -11.34 -1.33 -9.55
CA VAL A 196 -10.90 -1.41 -8.16
C VAL A 196 -9.97 -0.25 -7.85
N SER A 197 -10.14 0.41 -6.71
CA SER A 197 -9.16 1.34 -6.16
C SER A 197 -8.66 0.90 -4.79
N ASP A 198 -7.43 1.27 -4.46
CA ASP A 198 -6.91 1.21 -3.10
C ASP A 198 -7.20 2.51 -2.32
N ILE A 199 -6.70 2.58 -1.07
CA ILE A 199 -6.86 3.74 -0.17
C ILE A 199 -6.05 4.97 -0.60
N SER A 200 -5.00 4.79 -1.40
CA SER A 200 -4.20 5.88 -1.97
C SER A 200 -4.88 6.50 -3.20
N GLY A 201 -5.88 5.82 -3.76
CA GLY A 201 -6.61 6.22 -4.96
C GLY A 201 -6.02 5.69 -6.27
N ALA A 202 -5.00 4.82 -6.22
CA ALA A 202 -4.57 4.13 -7.44
C ALA A 202 -5.61 3.09 -7.84
N THR A 203 -5.75 2.84 -9.15
CA THR A 203 -6.82 1.99 -9.68
C THR A 203 -6.29 0.83 -10.50
N SER A 204 -7.14 -0.17 -10.72
CA SER A 204 -6.88 -1.32 -11.60
C SER A 204 -6.79 -0.98 -13.09
N GLY A 205 -6.89 0.30 -13.46
CA GLY A 205 -6.98 0.77 -14.84
C GLY A 205 -8.43 0.95 -15.29
N ALA A 206 -8.67 1.00 -16.60
CA ALA A 206 -10.01 1.25 -17.15
C ALA A 206 -11.05 0.23 -16.62
N PRO A 207 -12.30 0.67 -16.36
CA PRO A 207 -13.37 -0.22 -15.93
C PRO A 207 -13.54 -1.41 -16.89
N GLN A 208 -13.76 -2.60 -16.34
CA GLN A 208 -14.00 -3.83 -17.09
C GLN A 208 -15.47 -4.26 -16.93
N THR A 209 -16.06 -4.79 -17.99
CA THR A 209 -17.47 -5.21 -17.98
C THR A 209 -17.62 -6.62 -17.41
N VAL A 210 -18.53 -6.75 -16.44
CA VAL A 210 -19.07 -8.02 -15.96
C VAL A 210 -20.32 -8.35 -16.76
N ASN A 211 -20.32 -9.51 -17.42
CA ASN A 211 -21.47 -9.99 -18.17
C ASN A 211 -22.36 -10.84 -17.26
N VAL A 212 -23.67 -10.60 -17.30
CA VAL A 212 -24.63 -11.36 -16.52
C VAL A 212 -25.63 -12.01 -17.45
N ALA A 213 -25.59 -13.34 -17.57
CA ALA A 213 -26.59 -14.11 -18.30
C ALA A 213 -27.86 -14.23 -17.45
N VAL A 214 -29.03 -13.98 -18.06
CA VAL A 214 -30.32 -14.06 -17.37
C VAL A 214 -31.02 -15.36 -17.76
N ARG A 215 -31.36 -16.18 -16.77
CA ARG A 215 -32.15 -17.42 -16.97
C ARG A 215 -33.62 -17.13 -16.70
N GLY A 216 -34.48 -17.60 -17.60
CA GLY A 216 -35.95 -17.52 -17.48
C GLY A 216 -36.52 -18.39 -16.37
#